data_AF-A0A973SPM8-F1
#
_entry.id   AF-A0A973SPM8-F1
#
_cell.length_a   1.000
_cell.length_b   1.000
_cell.length_c   1.000
_cell.angle_alpha   90.00
_cell.angle_beta   90.00
_cell.angle_gamma   90.00
#
_symmetry.space_group_name_H-M   'P 1'
#
loop_
_entity.id
_entity.type
_entity.pdbx_description
1 polymer ?
#
loop_
_entity_poly.entity_id
_entity_poly.type
_entity_poly.pdbx_seq_one_letter_code
_entity_poly.pdbx_strand_id
1 'polypeptide(L)'
;MTELITAVEAHDIRFPTSHRLDGSDAMNPEPDYSAAYVIVRTGGGQEGHGLAFTVGRGNEIVVAAVESLASLVAGRPVAEVLGDLGGVSRRLTGDSQLRWLGPEKGVIHMAAGAVL
;
A
#
# COMPACT_ATOMS: atom_id res chain seq x y z
N MET A 1 -19.98 16.54 12.45
CA MET A 1 -18.71 15.96 12.92
C MET A 1 -17.78 15.88 11.74
N THR A 2 -16.48 16.13 11.92
CA THR A 2 -15.49 15.96 10.85
C THR A 2 -15.30 14.48 10.55
N GLU A 3 -15.40 14.08 9.28
CA GLU A 3 -15.11 12.71 8.87
C GLU A 3 -13.59 12.48 8.89
N LEU A 4 -13.17 11.41 9.58
CA LEU A 4 -11.76 11.06 9.77
C LEU A 4 -11.44 9.74 9.09
N ILE A 5 -10.19 9.60 8.65
CA ILE A 5 -9.59 8.30 8.36
C ILE A 5 -9.40 7.59 9.70
N THR A 6 -9.99 6.41 9.87
CA THR A 6 -9.95 5.65 11.13
C THR A 6 -8.91 4.54 11.13
N ALA A 7 -8.60 3.98 9.96
CA ALA A 7 -7.63 2.91 9.84
C ALA A 7 -7.06 2.82 8.41
N VAL A 8 -5.88 2.24 8.31
CA VAL A 8 -5.35 1.67 7.07
C VAL A 8 -5.11 0.19 7.34
N GLU A 9 -5.78 -0.66 6.59
CA GLU A 9 -5.67 -2.12 6.68
C GLU A 9 -4.95 -2.64 5.43
N ALA A 10 -4.16 -3.70 5.59
CA ALA A 10 -3.47 -4.35 4.49
C ALA A 10 -3.75 -5.86 4.52
N HIS A 11 -3.95 -6.45 3.35
CA HIS A 11 -4.22 -7.88 3.17
C HIS A 11 -3.19 -8.50 2.23
N ASP A 12 -2.64 -9.64 2.63
CA ASP A 12 -1.78 -10.48 1.79
C ASP A 12 -2.66 -11.40 0.94
N ILE A 13 -2.89 -11.01 -0.31
CA ILE A 13 -3.72 -11.77 -1.27
C ILE A 13 -2.81 -12.38 -2.33
N ARG A 14 -2.91 -13.68 -2.55
CA ARG A 14 -2.11 -14.41 -3.55
C ARG A 14 -2.98 -15.31 -4.40
N PHE A 15 -2.75 -15.30 -5.70
CA PHE A 15 -3.44 -16.13 -6.68
C PHE A 15 -2.46 -17.18 -7.24
N PRO A 16 -2.85 -18.47 -7.32
CA PRO A 16 -1.96 -19.54 -7.75
C PRO A 16 -1.80 -19.59 -9.28
N THR A 17 -1.36 -18.49 -9.89
CA THR A 17 -1.14 -18.37 -11.34
C THR A 17 -0.02 -19.29 -11.83
N SER A 18 0.92 -19.65 -10.96
CA SER A 18 1.99 -20.61 -11.26
C SER A 18 1.48 -22.00 -11.64
N HIS A 19 0.28 -22.42 -11.17
CA HIS A 19 -0.30 -23.72 -11.54
C HIS A 19 -0.48 -23.91 -13.05
N ARG A 20 -0.65 -22.81 -13.79
CA ARG A 20 -0.81 -22.80 -15.25
C ARG A 20 0.32 -22.03 -15.95
N LEU A 21 1.29 -21.54 -15.20
CA LEU A 21 2.35 -20.64 -15.66
C LEU A 21 1.79 -19.35 -16.31
N ASP A 22 0.62 -18.90 -15.84
CA ASP A 22 0.02 -17.66 -16.33
C ASP A 22 0.90 -16.47 -15.88
N GLY A 23 1.42 -15.71 -16.84
CA GLY A 23 2.34 -14.58 -16.57
C GLY A 23 3.82 -14.96 -16.49
N SER A 24 4.19 -16.22 -16.74
CA SER A 24 5.60 -16.65 -16.75
C SER A 24 6.41 -15.92 -17.82
N ASP A 25 7.65 -15.57 -17.50
CA ASP A 25 8.62 -15.00 -18.43
C ASP A 25 10.04 -15.56 -18.19
N ALA A 26 11.03 -15.07 -18.93
CA ALA A 26 12.42 -15.55 -18.84
C ALA A 26 13.09 -15.28 -17.48
N MET A 27 12.65 -14.26 -16.75
CA MET A 27 13.15 -13.86 -15.42
C MET A 27 12.28 -14.44 -14.30
N ASN A 28 10.96 -14.48 -14.49
CA ASN A 28 9.96 -14.91 -13.52
C ASN A 28 9.23 -16.16 -14.05
N PRO A 29 9.83 -17.36 -13.95
CA PRO A 29 9.28 -18.57 -14.58
C PRO A 29 7.98 -19.08 -13.94
N GLU A 30 7.80 -18.88 -12.64
CA GLU A 30 6.64 -19.41 -11.87
C GLU A 30 6.05 -18.31 -10.95
N PRO A 31 5.44 -17.25 -11.51
CA PRO A 31 4.89 -16.17 -10.69
C PRO A 31 3.54 -16.57 -10.08
N ASP A 32 3.34 -16.20 -8.81
CA ASP A 32 2.02 -16.20 -8.17
C ASP A 32 1.56 -14.76 -8.00
N TYR A 33 0.75 -14.26 -8.93
CA TYR A 33 0.27 -12.89 -8.91
C TYR A 33 -0.38 -12.59 -7.56
N SER A 34 0.09 -11.53 -6.93
CA SER A 34 -0.25 -11.21 -5.55
C SER A 34 -0.50 -9.72 -5.41
N ALA A 35 -1.29 -9.36 -4.41
CA ALA A 35 -1.60 -8.00 -4.04
C ALA A 35 -1.35 -7.82 -2.54
N ALA A 36 -0.54 -6.83 -2.19
CA ALA A 36 -0.62 -6.20 -0.89
C ALA A 36 -1.76 -5.19 -0.98
N TYR A 37 -2.97 -5.66 -0.67
CA TYR A 37 -4.21 -4.93 -0.88
C TYR A 37 -4.51 -4.01 0.30
N VAL A 38 -4.79 -2.75 0.05
CA VAL A 38 -4.91 -1.70 1.06
C VAL A 38 -6.34 -1.18 1.11
N ILE A 39 -6.86 -1.02 2.33
CA ILE A 39 -8.16 -0.39 2.60
C ILE A 39 -7.94 0.77 3.57
N VAL A 40 -8.28 1.99 3.14
CA VAL A 40 -8.32 3.19 3.96
C VAL A 40 -9.74 3.40 4.43
N ARG A 41 -10.01 3.15 5.72
CA ARG A 41 -11.36 3.26 6.30
C ARG A 41 -11.65 4.66 6.80
N THR A 42 -12.87 5.13 6.61
CA THR A 42 -13.37 6.36 7.24
C THR A 42 -14.39 6.06 8.34
N GLY A 43 -14.52 6.99 9.30
CA GLY A 43 -15.53 6.90 10.35
C GLY A 43 -16.98 6.97 9.84
N GLY A 44 -17.18 7.45 8.60
CA GLY A 44 -18.49 7.49 7.93
C GLY A 44 -18.85 6.19 7.21
N GLY A 45 -17.96 5.18 7.22
CA GLY A 45 -18.17 3.91 6.53
C GLY A 45 -17.78 3.91 5.05
N GLN A 46 -17.21 5.00 4.54
CA GLN A 46 -16.60 5.02 3.21
C GLN A 46 -15.20 4.38 3.26
N GLU A 47 -14.75 3.86 2.11
CA GLU A 47 -13.47 3.18 1.99
C GLU A 47 -12.71 3.68 0.74
N GLY A 48 -11.40 3.87 0.89
CA GLY A 48 -10.46 4.00 -0.22
C GLY A 48 -9.72 2.70 -0.43
N HIS A 49 -9.51 2.29 -1.68
CA HIS A 49 -8.88 1.02 -2.01
C HIS A 49 -7.66 1.22 -2.90
N GLY A 50 -6.57 0.54 -2.58
CA GLY A 50 -5.33 0.54 -3.34
C GLY A 50 -4.65 -0.82 -3.27
N LEU A 51 -3.61 -1.03 -4.07
CA LEU A 51 -2.76 -2.22 -3.96
C LEU A 51 -1.37 -1.99 -4.51
N ALA A 52 -0.41 -2.76 -3.99
CA ALA A 52 0.87 -2.98 -4.63
C ALA A 52 0.93 -4.40 -5.20
N PHE A 53 1.30 -4.53 -6.47
CA PHE A 53 1.44 -5.81 -7.16
C PHE A 53 2.78 -6.47 -6.84
N THR A 54 2.75 -7.77 -6.55
CA THR A 54 3.93 -8.62 -6.44
C THR A 54 3.68 -9.98 -7.09
N VAL A 55 4.70 -10.84 -7.16
CA VAL A 55 4.62 -12.15 -7.84
C VAL A 55 4.83 -13.34 -6.89
N GLY A 56 4.42 -13.20 -5.61
CA GLY A 56 4.34 -14.30 -4.65
C GLY A 56 5.12 -14.03 -3.38
N ARG A 57 6.30 -14.66 -3.22
CA ARG A 57 7.17 -14.44 -2.05
C ARG A 57 7.55 -12.96 -1.93
N GLY A 58 7.49 -12.42 -0.71
CA GLY A 58 7.77 -11.01 -0.44
C GLY A 58 6.52 -10.12 -0.40
N ASN A 59 5.34 -10.62 -0.78
CA ASN A 59 4.09 -9.86 -0.65
C ASN A 59 3.83 -9.46 0.82
N GLU A 60 4.17 -10.35 1.75
CA GLU A 60 4.06 -10.13 3.19
C GLU A 60 4.91 -8.95 3.69
N ILE A 61 6.06 -8.70 3.03
CA ILE A 61 6.96 -7.59 3.37
C ILE A 61 6.34 -6.27 2.91
N VAL A 62 5.67 -6.26 1.76
CA VAL A 62 4.96 -5.08 1.27
C VAL A 62 3.74 -4.76 2.14
N VAL A 63 3.00 -5.78 2.59
CA VAL A 63 1.90 -5.62 3.56
C VAL A 63 2.41 -4.98 4.86
N ALA A 64 3.48 -5.51 5.46
CA ALA A 64 4.07 -4.93 6.67
C ALA A 64 4.57 -3.49 6.45
N ALA A 65 5.07 -3.17 5.26
CA ALA A 65 5.46 -1.81 4.92
C ALA A 65 4.25 -0.86 4.82
N VAL A 66 3.10 -1.31 4.30
CA VAL A 66 1.85 -0.52 4.33
C VAL A 66 1.42 -0.26 5.76
N GLU A 67 1.43 -1.29 6.62
CA GLU A 67 1.07 -1.14 8.05
C GLU A 67 1.97 -0.13 8.76
N SER A 68 3.27 -0.09 8.43
CA SER A 68 4.20 0.89 8.99
C SER A 68 3.89 2.35 8.59
N LEU A 69 3.20 2.56 7.46
CA LEU A 69 2.79 3.88 6.96
C LEU A 69 1.42 4.33 7.49
N ALA A 70 0.64 3.42 8.07
CA ALA A 70 -0.75 3.67 8.48
C ALA A 70 -0.88 4.88 9.42
N SER A 71 0.05 5.03 10.36
CA SER A 71 0.06 6.12 11.35
C SER A 71 0.27 7.51 10.74
N LEU A 72 0.81 7.60 9.52
CA LEU A 72 1.03 8.88 8.83
C LEU A 72 -0.28 9.48 8.27
N VAL A 73 -1.31 8.65 8.08
CA VAL A 73 -2.59 9.05 7.46
C VAL A 73 -3.80 8.82 8.36
N ALA A 74 -3.77 7.84 9.26
CA ALA A 74 -4.83 7.61 10.24
C ALA A 74 -5.03 8.83 11.16
N GLY A 75 -6.29 9.12 11.49
CA GLY A 75 -6.69 10.26 12.31
C GLY A 75 -6.81 11.59 11.54
N ARG A 76 -6.46 11.64 10.25
CA ARG A 76 -6.60 12.86 9.45
C ARG A 76 -8.04 13.09 8.98
N PRO A 77 -8.49 14.35 8.86
CA PRO A 77 -9.74 14.68 8.17
C PRO A 77 -9.73 14.25 6.71
N VAL A 78 -10.78 13.55 6.27
CA VAL A 78 -10.92 13.10 4.88
C VAL A 78 -10.90 14.28 3.91
N ALA A 79 -11.61 15.35 4.23
CA ALA A 79 -11.65 16.57 3.40
C ALA A 79 -10.27 17.24 3.25
N GLU A 80 -9.40 17.19 4.27
CA GLU A 80 -8.04 17.73 4.20
C GLU A 80 -7.14 16.87 3.31
N VAL A 81 -7.24 15.55 3.45
CA VAL A 81 -6.50 14.58 2.63
C VAL A 81 -6.87 14.72 1.16
N LEU A 82 -8.16 14.72 0.84
CA LEU A 82 -8.64 14.88 -0.54
C LEU A 82 -8.37 16.29 -1.11
N GLY A 83 -8.26 17.30 -0.25
CA GLY A 83 -7.95 18.68 -0.63
C GLY A 83 -6.49 18.93 -1.00
N ASP A 84 -5.55 18.08 -0.56
CA ASP A 84 -4.12 18.17 -0.89
C ASP A 84 -3.45 16.78 -0.97
N LEU A 85 -3.73 16.03 -2.04
CA LEU A 85 -3.09 14.74 -2.31
C LEU A 85 -1.56 14.86 -2.46
N GLY A 86 -1.06 16.02 -2.92
CA GLY A 86 0.38 16.28 -2.97
C GLY A 86 1.00 16.33 -1.57
N GLY A 87 0.31 16.92 -0.61
CA GLY A 87 0.70 16.94 0.80
C GLY A 87 0.68 15.57 1.44
N VAL A 88 -0.28 14.72 1.08
CA VAL A 88 -0.34 13.31 1.51
C VAL A 88 0.84 12.54 0.94
N SER A 89 1.13 12.66 -0.35
CA SER A 89 2.28 12.05 -1.01
C SER A 89 3.61 12.46 -0.36
N ARG A 90 3.81 13.76 -0.10
CA ARG A 90 4.99 14.26 0.61
C ARG A 90 5.09 13.74 2.03
N ARG A 91 3.97 13.51 2.73
CA ARG A 91 3.98 12.93 4.07
C ARG A 91 4.42 11.46 4.04
N LEU A 92 3.88 10.67 3.12
CA LEU A 92 4.21 9.25 2.98
C LEU A 92 5.65 9.02 2.50
N THR A 93 6.17 9.90 1.64
CA THR A 93 7.51 9.75 1.03
C THR A 93 8.59 10.63 1.67
N GLY A 94 8.22 11.50 2.61
CA GLY A 94 9.07 12.51 3.22
C GLY A 94 9.61 12.16 4.61
N ASP A 95 9.07 11.13 5.29
CA ASP A 95 9.59 10.68 6.58
C ASP A 95 11.04 10.19 6.44
N SER A 96 11.97 10.80 7.16
CA SER A 96 13.41 10.56 6.97
C SER A 96 13.83 9.13 7.33
N GLN A 97 13.20 8.52 8.32
CA GLN A 97 13.53 7.15 8.75
C GLN A 97 13.00 6.14 7.74
N LEU A 98 11.78 6.34 7.25
CA LEU A 98 11.20 5.47 6.23
C LEU A 98 11.87 5.67 4.86
N ARG A 99 12.30 6.89 4.52
CA ARG A 99 13.12 7.17 3.34
C ARG A 99 14.45 6.41 3.34
N TRP A 100 15.02 6.15 4.51
CA TRP A 100 16.27 5.38 4.62
C TRP A 100 16.14 3.95 4.07
N LEU A 101 14.91 3.41 4.02
CA LEU A 101 14.60 2.09 3.48
C LEU A 101 14.43 2.07 1.95
N GLY A 102 14.51 3.22 1.28
CA GLY A 102 14.47 3.36 -0.17
C GLY A 102 15.69 4.14 -0.67
N PRO A 103 15.63 5.50 -0.74
CA PRO A 103 14.44 6.34 -0.85
C PRO A 103 13.80 6.22 -2.24
N GLU A 104 12.49 6.46 -2.32
CA GLU A 104 11.72 6.52 -3.59
C GLU A 104 11.93 5.31 -4.51
N LYS A 105 12.11 4.13 -3.91
CA LYS A 105 12.28 2.85 -4.59
C LYS A 105 11.88 1.67 -3.69
N GLY A 106 11.69 0.52 -4.30
CA GLY A 106 11.53 -0.75 -3.59
C GLY A 106 10.27 -0.82 -2.71
N VAL A 107 10.31 -1.68 -1.70
CA VAL A 107 9.16 -2.06 -0.88
C VAL A 107 8.47 -0.85 -0.24
N ILE A 108 9.21 0.02 0.44
CA ILE A 108 8.61 1.14 1.16
C ILE A 108 7.93 2.14 0.22
N HIS A 109 8.44 2.32 -1.00
CA HIS A 109 7.87 3.25 -1.96
C HIS A 109 6.64 2.66 -2.67
N MET A 110 6.65 1.35 -2.96
CA MET A 110 5.46 0.65 -3.45
C MET A 110 4.32 0.70 -2.41
N ALA A 111 4.64 0.48 -1.13
CA ALA A 111 3.67 0.61 -0.04
C ALA A 111 3.09 2.04 0.06
N ALA A 112 3.93 3.08 -0.05
CA ALA A 112 3.47 4.46 -0.08
C ALA A 112 2.55 4.75 -1.28
N GLY A 113 2.84 4.18 -2.44
CA GLY A 113 1.98 4.29 -3.62
C GLY A 113 0.64 3.59 -3.48
N ALA A 114 0.57 2.48 -2.72
CA ALA A 114 -0.68 1.76 -2.48
C ALA A 114 -1.61 2.44 -1.45
N VAL A 115 -1.05 3.28 -0.57
CA VAL A 115 -1.81 4.06 0.43
C VAL A 115 -2.37 5.37 -0.15
N LEU A 116 -1.70 5.94 -1.17
CA LEU A 116 -2.06 7.22 -1.80
C LEU A 116 -3.25 7.08 -2.76
#